data_AF-A0A2W5S1Z7-F1
#
_entry.id   AF-A0A2W5S1Z7-F1
#
_cell.length_a   1.000
_cell.length_b   1.000
_cell.length_c   1.000
_cell.angle_alpha   90.00
_cell.angle_beta   90.00
_cell.angle_gamma   90.00
#
_symmetry.space_group_name_H-M   'P 1'
#
loop_
_entity.id
_entity.type
_entity.pdbx_description
1 polymer ?
#
loop_
_entity_poly.entity_id
_entity_poly.type
_entity_poly.pdbx_seq_one_letter_code
_entity_poly.pdbx_strand_id
1 'polypeptide(L)'
;MRLPCPAIMRQQESTMTDTITFRRAVYAVELIHDEDAGKPWEREDGHGPVSDWTTRDKRPGELVLCADRRAKRYYDFQQATADAKRDSWGLGPDDMALLVKRLGRPATRGEIVRQAVLDDFERLQRWCDDAWHYVGVVVTRLDAHGNRLEHLQASLWGIESDAGDYLDTVARELIREIEAMRAAA
;
A
#
# COMPACT_ATOMS: atom_id res chain seq x y z
N MET A 1 9.01 -1.80 24.07
CA MET A 1 7.69 -2.45 24.02
C MET A 1 7.14 -2.15 22.63
N ARG A 2 7.35 -3.04 21.66
CA ARG A 2 6.79 -2.89 20.31
C ARG A 2 5.49 -3.70 20.28
N LEU A 3 4.42 -3.05 19.83
CA LEU A 3 3.07 -3.59 19.76
C LEU A 3 3.05 -4.85 18.87
N PRO A 4 2.08 -5.76 19.05
CA PRO A 4 1.92 -6.92 18.16
C PRO A 4 1.68 -6.45 16.72
N CYS A 5 2.31 -7.13 15.76
CA CYS A 5 2.01 -7.03 14.33
C CYS A 5 0.50 -7.27 14.14
N PRO A 6 -0.29 -6.29 13.65
CA PRO A 6 -1.74 -6.36 13.66
C PRO A 6 -2.23 -7.22 12.50
N ALA A 7 -2.09 -8.53 12.62
CA ALA A 7 -2.93 -9.49 11.88
C ALA A 7 -4.12 -9.92 12.76
N ILE A 8 -4.63 -9.00 13.61
CA ILE A 8 -5.73 -9.23 14.54
C ILE A 8 -6.94 -8.46 14.00
N MET A 9 -7.96 -9.21 13.59
CA MET A 9 -9.34 -8.77 13.29
C MET A 9 -9.66 -7.41 13.92
N ARG A 10 -9.61 -6.34 13.13
CA ARG A 10 -10.22 -5.07 13.53
C ARG A 10 -11.67 -5.15 13.06
N GLN A 11 -12.61 -4.72 13.89
CA GLN A 11 -13.96 -4.47 13.37
C GLN A 11 -13.84 -3.34 12.34
N GLN A 12 -14.61 -3.39 11.25
CA GLN A 12 -14.63 -2.39 10.19
C GLN A 12 -14.85 -0.99 10.78
N GLU A 13 -13.78 -0.28 11.08
CA GLU A 13 -13.81 1.15 11.41
C GLU A 13 -13.77 1.91 10.08
N SER A 14 -14.95 2.13 9.51
CA SER A 14 -15.11 3.08 8.41
C SER A 14 -14.92 4.48 8.96
N THR A 15 -13.79 5.12 8.66
CA THR A 15 -13.65 6.56 8.88
C THR A 15 -14.18 7.29 7.65
N MET A 16 -15.26 8.06 7.80
CA MET A 16 -15.68 9.03 6.79
C MET A 16 -14.58 10.07 6.65
N THR A 17 -13.86 10.01 5.54
CA THR A 17 -12.63 10.79 5.35
C THR A 17 -12.96 12.17 4.81
N ASP A 18 -13.91 12.26 3.88
CA ASP A 18 -14.25 13.54 3.24
C ASP A 18 -15.64 13.56 2.58
N THR A 19 -16.09 14.74 2.16
CA THR A 19 -17.23 14.93 1.28
C THR A 19 -16.84 15.71 0.04
N ILE A 20 -17.25 15.24 -1.14
CA ILE A 20 -16.99 15.90 -2.42
C ILE A 20 -18.30 16.45 -2.97
N THR A 21 -18.27 17.70 -3.45
CA THR A 21 -19.38 18.27 -4.22
C THR A 21 -19.12 18.14 -5.72
N PHE A 22 -20.07 17.55 -6.45
CA PHE A 22 -20.02 17.40 -7.90
C PHE A 22 -21.38 17.71 -8.52
N ARG A 23 -21.42 18.63 -9.50
CA ARG A 23 -22.66 19.05 -10.20
C ARG A 23 -23.86 19.31 -9.27
N ARG A 24 -23.61 19.97 -8.12
CA ARG A 24 -24.58 20.32 -7.06
C ARG A 24 -25.08 19.15 -6.20
N ALA A 25 -24.59 17.94 -6.39
CA ALA A 25 -24.79 16.83 -5.46
C ALA A 25 -23.57 16.69 -4.53
N VAL A 26 -23.80 16.13 -3.34
CA VAL A 26 -22.77 15.86 -2.33
C VAL A 26 -22.58 14.34 -2.23
N TYR A 27 -21.34 13.91 -2.07
CA TYR A 27 -20.95 12.51 -1.95
C TYR A 27 -20.07 12.35 -0.73
N ALA A 28 -20.35 11.34 0.09
CA ALA A 28 -19.44 10.89 1.13
C ALA A 28 -18.38 9.99 0.51
N VAL A 29 -17.13 10.19 0.91
CA VAL A 29 -15.99 9.34 0.53
C VAL A 29 -15.43 8.70 1.78
N GLU A 30 -15.29 7.38 1.74
CA GLU A 30 -14.73 6.58 2.82
C GLU A 30 -13.54 5.79 2.32
N LEU A 31 -12.50 5.76 3.16
CA LEU A 31 -11.40 4.81 2.99
C LEU A 31 -11.62 3.71 4.01
N ILE A 32 -11.86 2.49 3.53
CA ILE A 32 -12.13 1.32 4.36
C ILE A 32 -10.93 0.40 4.25
N HIS A 33 -10.38 -0.06 5.38
CA HIS A 33 -9.30 -1.05 5.36
C HIS A 33 -9.71 -2.32 4.61
N ASP A 34 -8.89 -2.76 3.66
CA ASP A 34 -9.09 -3.98 2.88
C ASP A 34 -8.39 -5.15 3.56
N GLU A 35 -9.15 -5.91 4.35
CA GLU A 35 -8.64 -7.07 5.09
C GLU A 35 -8.36 -8.29 4.20
N ASP A 36 -8.95 -8.33 2.99
CA ASP A 36 -8.88 -9.46 2.07
C ASP A 36 -7.74 -9.31 1.04
N ALA A 37 -7.15 -8.11 0.94
CA ALA A 37 -6.05 -7.80 0.03
C ALA A 37 -4.80 -8.67 0.22
N GLY A 38 -4.64 -9.34 1.36
CA GLY A 38 -3.48 -10.18 1.65
C GLY A 38 -2.18 -9.39 1.78
N LYS A 39 -1.04 -10.07 1.63
CA LYS A 39 0.29 -9.48 1.83
C LYS A 39 0.82 -8.95 0.49
N PRO A 40 1.51 -7.81 0.46
CA PRO A 40 2.06 -7.25 -0.78
C PRO A 40 2.96 -8.22 -1.53
N TRP A 41 3.88 -8.91 -0.84
CA TRP A 41 4.79 -9.88 -1.48
C TRP A 41 4.14 -11.20 -1.94
N GLU A 42 2.84 -11.39 -1.72
CA GLU A 42 2.07 -12.51 -2.29
C GLU A 42 1.17 -12.05 -3.44
N ARG A 43 0.72 -10.79 -3.41
CA ARG A 43 -0.23 -10.20 -4.35
C ARG A 43 0.45 -9.50 -5.52
N GLU A 44 1.60 -8.88 -5.28
CA GLU A 44 2.29 -8.00 -6.21
C GLU A 44 3.63 -8.60 -6.65
N ASP A 45 3.96 -8.37 -7.91
CA ASP A 45 5.29 -8.67 -8.45
C ASP A 45 6.30 -7.60 -8.02
N GLY A 46 7.59 -7.91 -8.12
CA GLY A 46 8.65 -6.93 -7.84
C GLY A 46 9.04 -6.81 -6.37
N HIS A 47 8.71 -7.83 -5.57
CA HIS A 47 9.14 -7.95 -4.18
C HIS A 47 10.17 -9.06 -3.98
N GLY A 48 11.12 -8.81 -3.08
CA GLY A 48 12.06 -9.82 -2.64
C GLY A 48 11.37 -10.95 -1.84
N PRO A 49 11.94 -12.16 -1.80
CA PRO A 49 11.31 -13.28 -1.10
C PRO A 49 11.18 -13.01 0.41
N VAL A 50 10.00 -13.31 0.94
CA VAL A 50 9.71 -13.21 2.38
C VAL A 50 9.38 -14.60 2.92
N SER A 51 9.96 -14.96 4.07
CA SER A 51 9.64 -16.21 4.74
C SER A 51 8.26 -16.19 5.40
N ASP A 52 7.70 -17.38 5.60
CA ASP A 52 6.67 -17.57 6.61
C ASP A 52 7.15 -17.23 8.02
N TRP A 53 6.19 -17.15 8.95
CA TRP A 53 6.49 -17.02 10.38
C TRP A 53 7.31 -18.21 10.86
N THR A 54 8.42 -17.93 11.53
CA THR A 54 9.31 -18.96 12.04
C THR A 54 10.01 -18.52 13.32
N THR A 55 10.48 -19.48 14.10
CA THR A 55 11.21 -19.26 15.37
C THR A 55 12.71 -19.53 15.24
N ARG A 56 13.18 -19.92 14.06
CA ARG A 56 14.61 -20.16 13.80
C ARG A 56 15.42 -18.87 13.92
N ASP A 57 16.73 -19.02 14.04
CA ASP A 57 17.65 -17.90 13.88
C ASP A 57 17.72 -17.40 12.44
N LYS A 58 18.09 -16.12 12.34
CA LYS A 58 18.33 -15.42 11.07
C LYS A 58 19.53 -16.04 10.35
N ARG A 59 19.41 -16.33 9.07
CA ARG A 59 20.51 -16.80 8.21
C ARG A 59 21.36 -15.61 7.73
N PRO A 60 22.63 -15.84 7.33
CA PRO A 60 23.37 -14.87 6.53
C PRO A 60 22.57 -14.48 5.30
N GLY A 61 22.63 -13.21 4.89
CA GLY A 61 21.88 -12.72 3.72
C GLY A 61 20.42 -12.34 3.98
N GLU A 62 19.83 -12.68 5.13
CA GLU A 62 18.47 -12.26 5.46
C GLU A 62 18.44 -10.89 6.16
N LEU A 63 17.26 -10.27 6.24
CA LEU A 63 16.92 -9.16 7.14
C LEU A 63 15.68 -9.54 7.94
N VAL A 64 15.57 -9.09 9.19
CA VAL A 64 14.33 -9.28 9.98
C VAL A 64 13.30 -8.31 9.43
N LEU A 65 12.23 -8.81 8.82
CA LEU A 65 11.15 -7.98 8.29
C LEU A 65 10.26 -7.49 9.43
N CYS A 66 9.68 -8.44 10.17
CA CYS A 66 8.84 -8.18 11.33
C CYS A 66 8.92 -9.32 12.35
N ALA A 67 8.45 -9.07 13.57
CA ALA A 67 8.49 -10.01 14.67
C ALA A 67 7.20 -9.94 15.51
N ASP A 68 6.70 -11.09 15.94
CA ASP A 68 5.71 -11.21 17.02
C ASP A 68 6.22 -12.20 18.07
N ARG A 69 6.46 -11.70 19.28
CA ARG A 69 7.05 -12.45 20.39
C ARG A 69 8.32 -13.21 19.98
N ARG A 70 8.23 -14.53 19.81
CA ARG A 70 9.35 -15.42 19.42
C ARG A 70 9.38 -15.75 17.93
N ALA A 71 8.31 -15.43 17.20
CA ALA A 71 8.20 -15.66 15.77
C ALA A 71 8.67 -14.43 14.99
N LYS A 72 9.32 -14.65 13.86
CA LYS A 72 9.84 -13.62 12.95
C LYS A 72 9.49 -13.99 11.51
N ARG A 73 9.38 -12.99 10.66
CA ARG A 73 9.50 -13.13 9.20
C ARG A 73 10.82 -12.53 8.74
N TYR A 74 11.39 -13.13 7.70
CA TYR A 74 12.67 -12.73 7.15
C TYR A 74 12.50 -12.34 5.69
N TYR A 75 13.13 -11.23 5.31
CA TYR A 75 13.32 -10.84 3.92
C TYR A 75 14.67 -11.39 3.44
N ASP A 76 14.69 -12.15 2.34
CA ASP A 76 15.92 -12.70 1.78
C ASP A 76 16.63 -11.65 0.89
N PHE A 77 17.45 -10.81 1.53
CA PHE A 77 18.16 -9.73 0.85
C PHE A 77 19.18 -10.24 -0.17
N GLN A 78 19.78 -11.40 0.07
CA GLN A 78 20.74 -12.01 -0.84
C GLN A 78 20.05 -12.48 -2.12
N GLN A 79 18.94 -13.21 -2.00
CA GLN A 79 18.16 -13.67 -3.15
C GLN A 79 17.54 -12.47 -3.88
N ALA A 80 16.92 -11.53 -3.16
CA ALA A 80 16.35 -10.31 -3.74
C ALA A 80 17.40 -9.49 -4.52
N THR A 81 18.64 -9.41 -4.02
CA THR A 81 19.73 -8.75 -4.75
C THR A 81 20.10 -9.49 -6.05
N ALA A 82 20.05 -10.83 -6.06
CA ALA A 82 20.31 -11.61 -7.27
C ALA A 82 19.20 -11.41 -8.31
N ASP A 83 17.94 -11.44 -7.86
CA ASP A 83 16.76 -11.22 -8.70
C ASP A 83 16.75 -9.79 -9.26
N ALA A 84 17.00 -8.79 -8.42
CA ALA A 84 17.09 -7.39 -8.81
C ALA A 84 18.17 -7.11 -9.88
N LYS A 85 19.30 -7.83 -9.83
CA LYS A 85 20.33 -7.77 -10.89
C LYS A 85 19.83 -8.38 -12.19
N ARG A 86 19.19 -9.54 -12.12
CA ARG A 86 18.66 -10.28 -13.28
C ARG A 86 17.56 -9.48 -13.98
N ASP A 87 16.60 -8.99 -13.20
CA ASP A 87 15.37 -8.37 -13.68
C ASP A 87 15.54 -6.85 -13.84
N SER A 88 16.77 -6.37 -13.67
CA SER A 88 17.17 -4.99 -13.87
C SER A 88 16.41 -3.96 -13.04
N TRP A 89 16.11 -4.28 -11.78
CA TRP A 89 15.49 -3.33 -10.84
C TRP A 89 16.31 -2.04 -10.74
N GLY A 90 15.63 -0.94 -10.43
CA GLY A 90 16.22 0.39 -10.43
C GLY A 90 15.49 1.34 -9.48
N LEU A 91 15.93 2.58 -9.51
CA LEU A 91 15.35 3.66 -8.71
C LEU A 91 14.60 4.62 -9.62
N GLY A 92 13.54 5.23 -9.09
CA GLY A 92 12.90 6.38 -9.73
C GLY A 92 13.87 7.57 -9.84
N PRO A 93 13.54 8.60 -10.64
CA PRO A 93 14.40 9.77 -10.82
C PRO A 93 14.77 10.48 -9.51
N ASP A 94 13.81 10.61 -8.59
CA ASP A 94 14.00 11.32 -7.33
C ASP A 94 14.91 10.52 -6.37
N ASP A 95 14.66 9.22 -6.20
CA ASP A 95 15.49 8.34 -5.38
C ASP A 95 16.91 8.22 -5.92
N MET A 96 17.06 8.19 -7.25
CA MET A 96 18.36 8.24 -7.91
C MET A 96 19.12 9.54 -7.58
N ALA A 97 18.43 10.68 -7.64
CA ALA A 97 19.02 11.98 -7.29
C ALA A 97 19.45 12.04 -5.82
N LEU A 98 18.63 11.49 -4.91
CA LEU A 98 18.96 11.36 -3.48
C LEU A 98 20.18 10.47 -3.27
N LEU A 99 20.26 9.32 -3.96
CA LEU A 99 21.40 8.41 -3.88
C LEU A 99 22.70 9.09 -4.35
N VAL A 100 22.68 9.74 -5.51
CA VAL A 100 23.84 10.46 -6.06
C VAL A 100 24.28 11.58 -5.13
N LYS A 101 23.33 12.36 -4.59
CA LYS A 101 23.62 13.41 -3.60
C LYS A 101 24.30 12.84 -2.36
N ARG A 102 23.81 11.72 -1.83
CA ARG A 102 24.38 11.05 -0.65
C ARG A 102 25.78 10.49 -0.91
N LEU A 103 26.05 9.99 -2.12
CA LEU A 103 27.35 9.43 -2.49
C LEU A 103 28.37 10.52 -2.87
N GLY A 104 27.93 11.72 -3.24
CA GLY A 104 28.81 12.77 -3.77
C GLY A 104 29.43 12.46 -5.13
N ARG A 105 28.93 11.42 -5.82
CA ARG A 105 29.37 10.96 -7.14
C ARG A 105 28.26 10.17 -7.85
N PRO A 106 28.38 9.92 -9.16
CA PRO A 106 27.49 8.99 -9.84
C PRO A 106 27.46 7.61 -9.15
N ALA A 107 26.26 7.05 -9.00
CA ALA A 107 26.06 5.73 -8.42
C ALA A 107 26.45 4.64 -9.42
N THR A 108 27.10 3.58 -8.93
CA THR A 108 27.36 2.39 -9.74
C THR A 108 26.11 1.53 -9.87
N ARG A 109 26.07 0.63 -10.87
CA ARG A 109 24.93 -0.29 -11.03
C ARG A 109 24.68 -1.13 -9.78
N GLY A 110 25.73 -1.58 -9.10
CA GLY A 110 25.62 -2.36 -7.87
C GLY A 110 25.02 -1.56 -6.71
N GLU A 111 25.35 -0.27 -6.58
CA GLU A 111 24.78 0.61 -5.56
C GLU A 111 23.32 0.92 -5.82
N ILE A 112 22.95 1.12 -7.09
CA ILE A 112 21.55 1.31 -7.51
C ILE A 112 20.72 0.08 -7.15
N VAL A 113 21.19 -1.11 -7.53
CA VAL A 113 20.48 -2.36 -7.21
C VAL A 113 20.36 -2.55 -5.71
N ARG A 114 21.45 -2.35 -4.96
CA ARG A 114 21.43 -2.44 -3.51
C ARG A 114 20.39 -1.49 -2.90
N GLN A 115 20.31 -0.26 -3.39
CA GLN A 115 19.34 0.71 -2.89
C GLN A 115 17.92 0.29 -3.22
N ALA A 116 17.63 -0.14 -4.45
CA ALA A 116 16.29 -0.60 -4.83
C ALA A 116 15.77 -1.76 -3.97
N VAL A 117 16.65 -2.71 -3.62
CA VAL A 117 16.30 -3.83 -2.72
C VAL A 117 16.07 -3.35 -1.27
N LEU A 118 16.80 -2.33 -0.83
CA LEU A 118 16.56 -1.72 0.48
C LEU A 118 15.23 -0.95 0.50
N ASP A 119 14.90 -0.23 -0.57
CA ASP A 119 13.63 0.50 -0.70
C ASP A 119 12.44 -0.48 -0.70
N ASP A 120 12.57 -1.61 -1.39
CA ASP A 120 11.60 -2.72 -1.34
C ASP A 120 11.45 -3.28 0.08
N PHE A 121 12.55 -3.63 0.74
CA PHE A 121 12.52 -4.09 2.13
C PHE A 121 11.86 -3.07 3.07
N GLU A 122 12.17 -1.78 2.94
CA GLU A 122 11.58 -0.70 3.73
C GLU A 122 10.08 -0.54 3.44
N ARG A 123 9.64 -0.68 2.18
CA ARG A 123 8.22 -0.68 1.80
C ARG A 123 7.46 -1.81 2.49
N LEU A 124 7.99 -3.03 2.48
CA LEU A 124 7.36 -4.19 3.13
C LEU A 124 7.40 -4.09 4.66
N GLN A 125 8.46 -3.51 5.23
CA GLN A 125 8.54 -3.28 6.66
C GLN A 125 7.49 -2.26 7.11
N ARG A 126 7.31 -1.16 6.36
CA ARG A 126 6.25 -0.17 6.63
C ARG A 126 4.85 -0.79 6.58
N TRP A 127 4.61 -1.76 5.71
CA TRP A 127 3.35 -2.52 5.70
C TRP A 127 3.17 -3.31 7.00
N CYS A 128 4.21 -4.03 7.43
CA CYS A 128 4.17 -4.81 8.68
C CYS A 128 3.98 -3.94 9.93
N ASP A 129 4.48 -2.70 9.89
CA ASP A 129 4.37 -1.70 10.95
C ASP A 129 3.06 -0.88 10.87
N ASP A 130 2.11 -1.26 10.00
CA ASP A 130 0.81 -0.57 9.80
C ASP A 130 0.98 0.91 9.37
N ALA A 131 2.13 1.25 8.76
CA ALA A 131 2.40 2.59 8.24
C ALA A 131 1.81 2.81 6.84
N TRP A 132 1.37 1.74 6.19
CA TRP A 132 0.44 1.75 5.06
C TRP A 132 -0.26 0.38 5.00
N HIS A 133 -1.44 0.33 4.41
CA HIS A 133 -2.23 -0.88 4.18
C HIS A 133 -3.08 -0.72 2.92
N TYR A 134 -3.77 -1.76 2.47
CA TYR A 134 -4.73 -1.62 1.38
C TYR A 134 -6.07 -1.08 1.89
N VAL A 135 -6.73 -0.27 1.07
CA VAL A 135 -8.04 0.31 1.33
C VAL A 135 -8.98 0.13 0.13
N GLY A 136 -10.27 0.14 0.41
CA GLY A 136 -11.31 0.46 -0.55
C GLY A 136 -11.70 1.93 -0.48
N VAL A 137 -11.75 2.58 -1.64
CA VAL A 137 -12.41 3.88 -1.81
C VAL A 137 -13.88 3.60 -2.06
N VAL A 138 -14.74 3.99 -1.12
CA VAL A 138 -16.19 3.85 -1.23
C VAL A 138 -16.81 5.23 -1.34
N VAL A 139 -17.61 5.44 -2.38
CA VAL A 139 -18.31 6.71 -2.63
C VAL A 139 -19.81 6.46 -2.58
N THR A 140 -20.51 7.21 -1.72
CA THR A 140 -21.98 7.16 -1.64
C THR A 140 -22.57 8.55 -1.83
N ARG A 141 -23.57 8.69 -2.71
CA ARG A 141 -24.29 9.96 -2.87
C ARG A 141 -25.13 10.26 -1.63
N LEU A 142 -25.22 11.54 -1.24
CA LEU A 142 -26.06 11.99 -0.13
C LEU A 142 -27.35 12.66 -0.61
N ASP A 143 -28.40 12.56 0.19
CA ASP A 143 -29.63 13.33 0.02
C ASP A 143 -29.50 14.77 0.58
N ALA A 144 -30.57 15.55 0.49
CA ALA A 144 -30.60 16.94 0.98
C ALA A 144 -30.46 17.07 2.51
N HIS A 145 -30.62 15.98 3.25
CA HIS A 145 -30.47 15.90 4.71
C HIS A 145 -29.12 15.31 5.11
N GLY A 146 -28.26 14.96 4.14
CA GLY A 146 -26.97 14.32 4.39
C GLY A 146 -27.05 12.81 4.63
N ASN A 147 -28.21 12.17 4.39
CA ASN A 147 -28.31 10.72 4.51
C ASN A 147 -27.72 10.04 3.27
N ARG A 148 -27.12 8.88 3.49
CA ARG A 148 -26.55 8.04 2.44
C ARG A 148 -27.64 7.39 1.59
N LEU A 149 -27.49 7.54 0.28
CA LEU A 149 -28.30 6.82 -0.71
C LEU A 149 -27.54 5.56 -1.11
N GLU A 150 -27.64 4.49 -0.31
CA GLU A 150 -26.84 3.25 -0.50
C GLU A 150 -27.03 2.59 -1.88
N HIS A 151 -28.16 2.83 -2.56
CA HIS A 151 -28.39 2.37 -3.94
C HIS A 151 -27.63 3.19 -5.00
N LEU A 152 -26.97 4.29 -4.60
CA LEU A 152 -26.12 5.16 -5.41
C LEU A 152 -24.72 5.19 -4.78
N GLN A 153 -24.11 4.01 -4.72
CA GLN A 153 -22.77 3.77 -4.22
C GLN A 153 -21.92 3.08 -5.29
N ALA A 154 -20.63 3.38 -5.31
CA ALA A 154 -19.61 2.67 -6.08
C ALA A 154 -18.32 2.57 -5.28
N SER A 155 -17.51 1.55 -5.54
CA SER A 155 -16.27 1.33 -4.79
C SER A 155 -15.17 0.67 -5.62
N LEU A 156 -13.91 0.99 -5.31
CA LEU A 156 -12.72 0.28 -5.80
C LEU A 156 -11.84 -0.13 -4.61
N TRP A 157 -11.45 -1.40 -4.57
CA TRP A 157 -10.72 -2.02 -3.45
C TRP A 157 -9.28 -2.35 -3.80
N GLY A 158 -8.47 -2.55 -2.77
CA GLY A 158 -7.09 -2.96 -2.90
C GLY A 158 -6.14 -1.85 -3.36
N ILE A 159 -6.41 -0.60 -2.99
CA ILE A 159 -5.54 0.56 -3.27
C ILE A 159 -4.67 0.81 -2.03
N GLU A 160 -3.41 1.18 -2.20
CA GLU A 160 -2.55 1.52 -1.07
C GLU A 160 -3.03 2.81 -0.37
N SER A 161 -3.12 2.77 0.95
CA SER A 161 -3.60 3.88 1.78
C SER A 161 -2.76 5.14 1.64
N ASP A 162 -1.51 5.01 1.18
CA ASP A 162 -0.58 6.11 0.94
C ASP A 162 -0.45 6.51 -0.55
N ALA A 163 -1.40 6.10 -1.41
CA ALA A 163 -1.41 6.43 -2.84
C ALA A 163 -1.74 7.90 -3.18
N GLY A 164 -1.94 8.77 -2.18
CA GLY A 164 -2.07 10.22 -2.34
C GLY A 164 -3.16 10.62 -3.34
N ASP A 165 -2.80 11.44 -4.33
CA ASP A 165 -3.70 11.98 -5.38
C ASP A 165 -4.44 10.91 -6.18
N TYR A 166 -3.95 9.66 -6.17
CA TYR A 166 -4.65 8.56 -6.83
C TYR A 166 -5.97 8.23 -6.13
N LEU A 167 -6.05 8.31 -4.79
CA LEU A 167 -7.28 8.11 -4.03
C LEU A 167 -8.35 9.13 -4.43
N ASP A 168 -7.94 10.40 -4.59
CA ASP A 168 -8.82 11.48 -5.06
C ASP A 168 -9.29 11.26 -6.50
N THR A 169 -8.40 10.76 -7.35
CA THR A 169 -8.72 10.43 -8.74
C THR A 169 -9.77 9.33 -8.81
N VAL A 170 -9.56 8.24 -8.07
CA VAL A 170 -10.51 7.12 -7.95
C VAL A 170 -11.86 7.61 -7.41
N ALA A 171 -11.88 8.40 -6.34
CA ALA A 171 -13.12 8.93 -5.78
C ALA A 171 -13.92 9.74 -6.83
N ARG A 172 -13.24 10.58 -7.62
CA ARG A 172 -13.88 11.37 -8.69
C ARG A 172 -14.38 10.51 -9.85
N GLU A 173 -13.70 9.43 -10.17
CA GLU A 173 -14.15 8.48 -11.20
C GLU A 173 -15.39 7.71 -10.74
N LEU A 174 -15.41 7.23 -9.50
CA LEU A 174 -16.57 6.58 -8.89
C LEU A 174 -17.80 7.51 -8.83
N ILE A 175 -17.60 8.81 -8.54
CA ILE A 175 -18.68 9.81 -8.65
C ILE A 175 -19.27 9.85 -10.06
N ARG A 176 -18.42 9.84 -11.10
CA ARG A 176 -18.89 9.87 -12.50
C ARG A 176 -19.66 8.60 -12.85
N GLU A 177 -19.23 7.45 -12.33
CA GLU A 177 -19.94 6.18 -12.50
C GLU A 177 -21.33 6.22 -11.85
N ILE A 178 -21.43 6.70 -10.61
CA ILE A 178 -22.73 6.89 -9.92
C ILE A 178 -23.66 7.81 -10.73
N GLU A 179 -23.13 8.90 -11.29
CA GLU A 179 -23.93 9.79 -12.14
C GLU A 179 -24.40 9.12 -13.44
N ALA A 180 -23.55 8.29 -14.05
CA ALA A 180 -23.92 7.54 -15.25
C ALA A 180 -25.02 6.52 -14.95
N MET A 181 -24.90 5.78 -13.85
CA MET A 181 -25.93 4.83 -13.39
C MET A 181 -27.25 5.53 -13.11
N ARG A 182 -27.23 6.68 -12.43
CA ARG A 182 -28.45 7.45 -12.14
C ARG A 182 -29.12 8.00 -13.40
N ALA A 183 -28.34 8.37 -14.41
CA ALA A 183 -28.89 8.88 -15.68
C ALA A 183 -29.51 7.77 -16.55
N ALA A 184 -29.14 6.52 -16.32
CA ALA A 184 -29.63 5.35 -17.05
C ALA A 184 -30.88 4.70 -16.41
N ALA A 185 -31.20 5.06 -15.17
CA ALA A 185 -32.37 4.60 -14.40
C ALA A 185 -33.57 5.53 -14.59
#